data_AF-A0A7J8M6D1-F1
#
_entry.id   AF-A0A7J8M6D1-F1
#
_cell.length_a   1.000
_cell.length_b   1.000
_cell.length_c   1.000
_cell.angle_alpha   90.00
_cell.angle_beta   90.00
_cell.angle_gamma   90.00
#
_symmetry.space_group_name_H-M   'P 1'
#
loop_
_entity.id
_entity.type
_entity.pdbx_description
1 polymer ?
#
loop_
_entity_poly.entity_id
_entity_poly.type
_entity_poly.pdbx_seq_one_letter_code
_entity_poly.pdbx_strand_id
1 'polypeptide(L)'
;MWAIMTVVVVFEFFAGATLSKGINRGIGTVLGGGLGCLAAIFAQAVGGVGKAIIVGITVFIFGAAATYTRQVPNVKKKFDYGAMIFILTFSLVVVSGLRAEQVLEIARDRLSTIAMGFAICLFISLLVFPIWASDELHDSLVARFEDLAVSLEGFSKEYFENVNEKEKSSFNFSGKCKSVLHSKTKDESLVNFASWEPWHAKFGFCYPWGIYLKLGEDLRDLAIIILSLKGCLKSPTQPSESNTCRQPVKEPCEAIVASLAWTLREVGESIKKMKKCGSEDTILPKLKTVRQELSQIPGPSTFGTNNLERTDGLGLATFVYSMVEMVEKMEELAKHVEQLGQRGGFS
;
A
#
# COMPACT_ATOMS: atom_id res chain seq x y z
N MET A 1 26.21 -25.53 -6.83
CA MET A 1 24.79 -25.75 -6.47
C MET A 1 24.22 -24.61 -5.63
N TRP A 2 24.79 -24.27 -4.46
CA TRP A 2 24.24 -23.23 -3.55
C TRP A 2 24.15 -21.82 -4.14
N ALA A 3 25.11 -21.41 -4.98
CA ALA A 3 25.04 -20.14 -5.70
C ALA A 3 23.81 -20.06 -6.60
N ILE A 4 23.57 -21.10 -7.43
CA ILE A 4 22.39 -21.19 -8.31
C ILE A 4 21.10 -21.16 -7.50
N MET A 5 21.02 -21.94 -6.41
CA MET A 5 19.86 -21.91 -5.50
C MET A 5 19.66 -20.55 -4.83
N THR A 6 20.73 -19.78 -4.64
CA THR A 6 20.63 -18.43 -4.10
C THR A 6 20.06 -17.50 -5.14
N VAL A 7 20.58 -17.55 -6.37
CA VAL A 7 20.07 -16.73 -7.47
C VAL A 7 18.58 -16.99 -7.69
N VAL A 8 18.17 -18.24 -7.79
CA VAL A 8 16.77 -18.61 -8.04
C VAL A 8 15.82 -18.16 -6.93
N VAL A 9 16.28 -18.12 -5.66
CA VAL A 9 15.41 -17.81 -4.52
C VAL A 9 15.44 -16.34 -4.11
N VAL A 10 16.56 -15.65 -4.36
CA VAL A 10 16.77 -14.24 -3.95
C VAL A 10 16.43 -13.27 -5.07
N PHE A 11 16.60 -13.67 -6.33
CA PHE A 11 16.30 -12.80 -7.46
C PHE A 11 14.80 -12.55 -7.56
N GLU A 12 14.43 -11.29 -7.43
CA GLU A 12 13.06 -10.79 -7.47
C GLU A 12 12.93 -9.72 -8.55
N PHE A 13 11.68 -9.44 -8.93
CA PHE A 13 11.38 -8.44 -9.96
C PHE A 13 11.87 -7.03 -9.58
N PHE A 14 11.69 -6.64 -8.30
CA PHE A 14 12.13 -5.34 -7.81
C PHE A 14 13.52 -5.42 -7.17
N ALA A 15 14.34 -4.38 -7.41
CA ALA A 15 15.68 -4.29 -6.84
C ALA A 15 15.67 -4.32 -5.31
N GLY A 16 14.78 -3.55 -4.67
CA GLY A 16 14.62 -3.54 -3.21
C GLY A 16 14.19 -4.88 -2.62
N ALA A 17 13.36 -5.64 -3.34
CA ALA A 17 12.95 -6.99 -2.93
C ALA A 17 14.13 -7.97 -2.96
N THR A 18 14.94 -7.92 -4.03
CA THR A 18 16.16 -8.73 -4.17
C THR A 18 17.17 -8.41 -3.06
N LEU A 19 17.40 -7.11 -2.79
CA LEU A 19 18.30 -6.68 -1.72
C LEU A 19 17.81 -7.13 -0.35
N SER A 20 16.53 -6.91 -0.03
CA SER A 20 15.91 -7.31 1.22
C SER A 20 16.04 -8.82 1.47
N LYS A 21 15.68 -9.64 0.46
CA LYS A 21 15.77 -11.11 0.58
C LYS A 21 17.21 -11.58 0.74
N GLY A 22 18.16 -11.02 0.01
CA GLY A 22 19.54 -11.43 0.09
C GLY A 22 20.23 -11.03 1.39
N ILE A 23 19.97 -9.81 1.90
CA ILE A 23 20.42 -9.39 3.24
C ILE A 23 19.82 -10.30 4.31
N ASN A 24 18.51 -10.56 4.25
CA ASN A 24 17.83 -11.48 5.17
C ASN A 24 18.43 -12.90 5.13
N ARG A 25 18.80 -13.40 3.94
CA ARG A 25 19.47 -14.68 3.78
C ARG A 25 20.84 -14.69 4.45
N GLY A 26 21.63 -13.65 4.22
CA GLY A 26 22.95 -13.48 4.81
C GLY A 26 22.88 -13.45 6.33
N ILE A 27 22.05 -12.58 6.89
CA ILE A 27 21.85 -12.45 8.34
C ILE A 27 21.35 -13.77 8.94
N GLY A 28 20.34 -14.40 8.35
CA GLY A 28 19.82 -15.68 8.83
C GLY A 28 20.87 -16.79 8.84
N THR A 29 21.72 -16.84 7.80
CA THR A 29 22.79 -17.84 7.70
C THR A 29 23.90 -17.59 8.73
N VAL A 30 24.32 -16.34 8.90
CA VAL A 30 25.38 -15.97 9.87
C VAL A 30 24.90 -16.20 11.30
N LEU A 31 23.68 -15.74 11.65
CA LEU A 31 23.12 -15.95 12.98
C LEU A 31 22.87 -17.43 13.26
N GLY A 32 22.30 -18.17 12.30
CA GLY A 32 21.99 -19.59 12.45
C GLY A 32 23.26 -20.43 12.57
N GLY A 33 24.27 -20.13 11.76
CA GLY A 33 25.57 -20.78 11.82
C GLY A 33 26.32 -20.47 13.12
N GLY A 34 26.39 -19.20 13.50
CA GLY A 34 27.08 -18.76 14.73
C GLY A 34 26.47 -19.34 15.99
N LEU A 35 25.14 -19.20 16.18
CA LEU A 35 24.44 -19.76 17.32
C LEU A 35 24.44 -21.30 17.31
N GLY A 36 24.38 -21.90 16.11
CA GLY A 36 24.45 -23.34 15.96
C GLY A 36 25.80 -23.90 16.40
N CYS A 37 26.90 -23.25 16.01
CA CYS A 37 28.25 -23.61 16.46
C CYS A 37 28.36 -23.48 17.99
N LEU A 38 27.86 -22.38 18.57
CA LEU A 38 27.90 -22.16 20.01
C LEU A 38 27.13 -23.26 20.78
N ALA A 39 25.92 -23.59 20.34
CA ALA A 39 25.11 -24.64 20.95
C ALA A 39 25.76 -26.03 20.81
N ALA A 40 26.39 -26.30 19.66
CA ALA A 40 27.09 -27.55 19.44
C ALA A 40 28.33 -27.68 20.36
N ILE A 41 29.12 -26.61 20.52
CA ILE A 41 30.29 -26.58 21.43
C ILE A 41 29.84 -26.83 22.87
N PHE A 42 28.75 -26.18 23.28
CA PHE A 42 28.17 -26.38 24.61
C PHE A 42 27.70 -27.84 24.81
N ALA A 43 27.04 -28.43 23.82
CA ALA A 43 26.63 -29.84 23.87
C ALA A 43 27.83 -30.81 23.93
N GLN A 44 28.94 -30.48 23.28
CA GLN A 44 30.19 -31.24 23.38
C GLN A 44 30.81 -31.17 24.76
N ALA A 45 30.81 -30.01 25.40
CA ALA A 45 31.39 -29.83 26.73
C ALA A 45 30.72 -30.70 27.79
N VAL A 46 29.42 -30.98 27.64
CA VAL A 46 28.66 -31.86 28.56
C VAL A 46 28.93 -33.35 28.31
N GLY A 47 29.10 -33.74 27.04
CA GLY A 47 29.46 -35.11 26.66
C GLY A 47 28.36 -36.16 26.91
N GLY A 48 28.63 -37.40 26.47
CA GLY A 48 27.77 -38.57 26.71
C GLY A 48 26.32 -38.42 26.20
N VAL A 49 25.37 -38.98 26.95
CA VAL A 49 23.92 -38.89 26.67
C VAL A 49 23.41 -37.44 26.76
N GLY A 50 24.06 -36.60 27.57
CA GLY A 50 23.73 -35.18 27.73
C GLY A 50 23.84 -34.37 26.45
N LYS A 51 24.75 -34.76 25.53
CA LYS A 51 24.89 -34.13 24.21
C LYS A 51 23.59 -34.13 23.41
N ALA A 52 22.93 -35.29 23.31
CA ALA A 52 21.69 -35.43 22.54
C ALA A 52 20.53 -34.63 23.17
N ILE A 53 20.46 -34.63 24.50
CA ILE A 53 19.44 -33.89 25.26
C ILE A 53 19.61 -32.38 25.04
N ILE A 54 20.83 -31.85 25.14
CA ILE A 54 21.11 -30.41 24.94
C ILE A 54 20.84 -29.97 23.50
N VAL A 55 21.23 -30.78 22.52
CA VAL A 55 20.89 -30.53 21.11
C VAL A 55 19.37 -30.46 20.92
N GLY A 56 18.62 -31.42 21.48
CA GLY A 56 17.16 -31.41 21.40
C GLY A 56 16.54 -30.17 22.05
N ILE A 57 16.97 -29.81 23.26
CA ILE A 57 16.48 -28.64 23.99
C ILE A 57 16.79 -27.34 23.24
N THR A 58 18.01 -27.18 22.72
CA THR A 58 18.40 -25.96 21.99
C THR A 58 17.67 -25.82 20.67
N VAL A 59 17.51 -26.90 19.89
CA VAL A 59 16.67 -26.91 18.68
C VAL A 59 15.23 -26.57 18.99
N PHE A 60 14.68 -27.12 20.07
CA PHE A 60 13.31 -26.79 20.49
C PHE A 60 13.16 -25.32 20.87
N ILE A 61 14.04 -24.77 21.72
CA ILE A 61 13.95 -23.37 22.18
C ILE A 61 14.11 -22.39 21.02
N PHE A 62 15.19 -22.50 20.24
CA PHE A 62 15.45 -21.57 19.14
C PHE A 62 14.46 -21.77 17.99
N GLY A 63 14.05 -23.00 17.71
CA GLY A 63 13.02 -23.30 16.72
C GLY A 63 11.65 -22.74 17.11
N ALA A 64 11.24 -22.92 18.37
CA ALA A 64 10.01 -22.34 18.89
C ALA A 64 10.06 -20.81 18.88
N ALA A 65 11.12 -20.21 19.42
CA ALA A 65 11.28 -18.75 19.44
C ALA A 65 11.25 -18.13 18.03
N ALA A 66 11.97 -18.72 17.08
CA ALA A 66 11.94 -18.27 15.69
C ALA A 66 10.57 -18.50 15.04
N THR A 67 9.86 -19.57 15.37
CA THR A 67 8.49 -19.81 14.85
C THR A 67 7.48 -18.82 15.42
N TYR A 68 7.55 -18.52 16.72
CA TYR A 68 6.69 -17.52 17.36
C TYR A 68 6.96 -16.11 16.83
N THR A 69 8.23 -15.73 16.67
CA THR A 69 8.58 -14.42 16.09
C THR A 69 8.08 -14.28 14.65
N ARG A 70 8.05 -15.35 13.85
CA ARG A 70 7.44 -15.36 12.51
C ARG A 70 5.92 -15.15 12.51
N GLN A 71 5.23 -15.44 13.60
CA GLN A 71 3.79 -15.19 13.71
C GLN A 71 3.47 -13.71 13.97
N VAL A 72 4.45 -12.92 14.43
CA VAL A 72 4.29 -11.48 14.63
C VAL A 72 4.21 -10.78 13.25
N PRO A 73 3.09 -10.10 12.91
CA PRO A 73 2.88 -9.55 11.57
C PRO A 73 4.00 -8.63 11.07
N ASN A 74 4.56 -7.79 11.96
CA ASN A 74 5.64 -6.86 11.61
C ASN A 74 6.95 -7.60 11.26
N VAL A 75 7.28 -8.65 12.00
CA VAL A 75 8.46 -9.47 11.73
C VAL A 75 8.24 -10.33 10.49
N LYS A 76 7.03 -10.89 10.32
CA LYS A 76 6.67 -11.69 9.15
C LYS A 76 6.84 -10.91 7.85
N LYS A 77 6.36 -9.66 7.81
CA LYS A 77 6.46 -8.81 6.60
C LYS A 77 7.91 -8.52 6.19
N LYS A 78 8.83 -8.41 7.15
CA LYS A 78 10.21 -7.95 6.89
C LYS A 78 11.26 -9.05 6.91
N PHE A 79 11.10 -10.07 7.76
CA PHE A 79 12.15 -11.01 8.13
C PHE A 79 11.74 -12.49 8.03
N ASP A 80 10.52 -12.83 7.55
CA ASP A 80 10.05 -14.23 7.50
C ASP A 80 11.04 -15.15 6.76
N TYR A 81 11.58 -14.68 5.63
CA TYR A 81 12.58 -15.41 4.88
C TYR A 81 13.88 -15.62 5.67
N GLY A 82 14.38 -14.58 6.34
CA GLY A 82 15.58 -14.67 7.17
C GLY A 82 15.40 -15.61 8.37
N ALA A 83 14.23 -15.57 9.01
CA ALA A 83 13.89 -16.47 10.12
C ALA A 83 13.80 -17.94 9.68
N MET A 84 13.27 -18.22 8.48
CA MET A 84 13.31 -19.59 7.92
C MET A 84 14.74 -20.08 7.69
N ILE A 85 15.58 -19.25 7.06
CA ILE A 85 16.98 -19.59 6.81
C ILE A 85 17.75 -19.76 8.14
N PHE A 86 17.44 -18.94 9.14
CA PHE A 86 17.98 -19.05 10.49
C PHE A 86 17.68 -20.42 11.12
N ILE A 87 16.40 -20.83 11.18
CA ILE A 87 15.99 -22.11 11.78
C ILE A 87 16.67 -23.29 11.05
N LEU A 88 16.67 -23.25 9.72
CA LEU A 88 17.26 -24.30 8.89
C LEU A 88 18.77 -24.42 9.11
N THR A 89 19.48 -23.28 9.11
CA THR A 89 20.94 -23.25 9.29
C THR A 89 21.32 -23.67 10.72
N PHE A 90 20.62 -23.14 11.72
CA PHE A 90 20.82 -23.50 13.12
C PHE A 90 20.64 -25.00 13.35
N SER A 91 19.50 -25.55 12.92
CA SER A 91 19.20 -26.98 13.10
C SER A 91 20.22 -27.87 12.39
N LEU A 92 20.61 -27.51 11.17
CA LEU A 92 21.62 -28.25 10.41
C LEU A 92 22.98 -28.26 11.13
N VAL A 93 23.43 -27.10 11.62
CA VAL A 93 24.74 -26.96 12.28
C VAL A 93 24.76 -27.69 13.63
N VAL A 94 23.72 -27.55 14.45
CA VAL A 94 23.66 -28.20 15.77
C VAL A 94 23.58 -29.72 15.64
N VAL A 95 22.74 -30.25 14.74
CA VAL A 95 22.58 -31.71 14.54
C VAL A 95 23.83 -32.33 13.90
N SER A 96 24.57 -31.59 13.08
CA SER A 96 25.82 -32.07 12.47
C SER A 96 26.94 -32.33 13.49
N GLY A 97 26.75 -31.95 14.77
CA GLY A 97 27.37 -32.66 15.89
C GLY A 97 28.89 -32.60 16.02
N LEU A 98 29.55 -31.66 15.34
CA LEU A 98 30.98 -31.31 15.37
C LEU A 98 31.96 -32.37 14.82
N ARG A 99 32.30 -32.19 13.53
CA ARG A 99 33.69 -32.10 13.07
C ARG A 99 33.97 -30.61 12.80
N ALA A 100 34.36 -29.86 13.82
CA ALA A 100 34.41 -28.39 13.81
C ALA A 100 35.12 -27.81 12.57
N GLU A 101 36.30 -28.35 12.24
CA GLU A 101 37.12 -27.96 11.09
C GLU A 101 36.40 -28.22 9.75
N GLN A 102 35.90 -29.44 9.52
CA GLN A 102 35.18 -29.78 8.28
C GLN A 102 33.86 -29.01 8.13
N VAL A 103 33.13 -28.77 9.22
CA VAL A 103 31.87 -28.04 9.18
C VAL A 103 32.11 -26.54 8.94
N LEU A 104 33.17 -25.97 9.52
CA LEU A 104 33.56 -24.57 9.30
C LEU A 104 33.98 -24.35 7.84
N GLU A 105 34.77 -25.27 7.26
CA GLU A 105 35.21 -25.20 5.88
C GLU A 105 34.01 -25.34 4.91
N ILE A 106 33.12 -26.31 5.13
CA ILE A 106 31.88 -26.47 4.36
C ILE A 106 30.95 -25.25 4.53
N ALA A 107 30.87 -24.66 5.72
CA ALA A 107 30.06 -23.47 5.98
C ALA A 107 30.64 -22.24 5.29
N ARG A 108 31.97 -22.09 5.27
CA ARG A 108 32.68 -21.01 4.56
C ARG A 108 32.45 -21.10 3.06
N ASP A 109 32.52 -22.30 2.48
CA ASP A 109 32.24 -22.52 1.06
C ASP A 109 30.76 -22.26 0.71
N ARG A 110 29.84 -22.62 1.62
CA ARG A 110 28.42 -22.26 1.46
C ARG A 110 28.21 -20.76 1.53
N LEU A 111 28.82 -20.08 2.50
CA LEU A 111 28.67 -18.65 2.67
C LEU A 111 29.29 -17.88 1.50
N SER A 112 30.45 -18.30 1.00
CA SER A 112 31.11 -17.68 -0.16
C SER A 112 30.29 -17.87 -1.44
N THR A 113 29.74 -19.06 -1.67
CA THR A 113 28.88 -19.33 -2.84
C THR A 113 27.53 -18.61 -2.75
N ILE A 114 26.95 -18.48 -1.57
CA ILE A 114 25.75 -17.63 -1.34
C ILE A 114 26.09 -16.16 -1.59
N ALA A 115 27.20 -15.66 -1.06
CA ALA A 115 27.64 -14.28 -1.26
C ALA A 115 27.89 -13.97 -2.74
N MET A 116 28.52 -14.88 -3.48
CA MET A 116 28.72 -14.76 -4.93
C MET A 116 27.38 -14.73 -5.68
N GLY A 117 26.45 -15.63 -5.37
CA GLY A 117 25.12 -15.65 -5.98
C GLY A 117 24.35 -14.36 -5.70
N PHE A 118 24.40 -13.85 -4.46
CA PHE A 118 23.79 -12.58 -4.09
C PHE A 118 24.42 -11.39 -4.81
N ALA A 119 25.76 -11.34 -4.92
CA ALA A 119 26.46 -10.29 -5.65
C ALA A 119 26.06 -10.25 -7.14
N ILE A 120 25.91 -11.42 -7.77
CA ILE A 120 25.43 -11.52 -9.16
C ILE A 120 23.99 -10.99 -9.27
N CYS A 121 23.09 -11.38 -8.37
CA CYS A 121 21.73 -10.86 -8.35
C CYS A 121 21.70 -9.34 -8.22
N LEU A 122 22.47 -8.77 -7.29
CA LEU A 122 22.54 -7.33 -7.10
C LEU A 122 23.11 -6.62 -8.33
N PHE A 123 24.15 -7.18 -8.93
CA PHE A 123 24.73 -6.63 -10.15
C PHE A 123 23.68 -6.53 -11.27
N ILE A 124 22.91 -7.60 -11.49
CA ILE A 124 21.86 -7.62 -12.52
C ILE A 124 20.73 -6.64 -12.17
N SER A 125 20.21 -6.70 -10.94
CA SER A 125 19.05 -5.91 -10.50
C SER A 125 19.34 -4.42 -10.31
N LEU A 126 20.60 -4.01 -10.12
CA LEU A 126 20.95 -2.60 -9.92
C LEU A 126 21.60 -1.96 -11.13
N LEU A 127 22.35 -2.70 -11.95
CA LEU A 127 23.18 -2.14 -13.02
C LEU A 127 22.72 -2.48 -14.44
N VAL A 128 22.09 -3.65 -14.65
CA VAL A 128 21.71 -4.08 -16.00
C VAL A 128 20.29 -3.62 -16.34
N PHE A 129 19.32 -3.96 -15.49
CA PHE A 129 17.91 -3.55 -15.66
C PHE A 129 17.29 -3.21 -14.29
N PRO A 130 17.56 -2.01 -13.76
CA PRO A 130 16.98 -1.61 -12.48
C PRO A 130 15.48 -1.36 -12.60
N ILE A 131 14.70 -2.17 -11.89
CA ILE A 131 13.25 -1.99 -11.74
C ILE A 131 12.99 -1.62 -10.28
N TRP A 132 12.42 -0.43 -10.07
CA TRP A 132 12.23 0.17 -8.75
C TRP A 132 10.79 0.03 -8.29
N ALA A 133 10.60 -0.45 -7.06
CA ALA A 133 9.29 -0.53 -6.41
C ALA A 133 8.77 0.85 -6.01
N SER A 134 9.66 1.79 -5.73
CA SER A 134 9.35 3.20 -5.47
C SER A 134 8.69 3.90 -6.66
N ASP A 135 9.21 3.72 -7.88
CA ASP A 135 8.61 4.27 -9.10
C ASP A 135 7.23 3.64 -9.36
N GLU A 136 7.09 2.31 -9.26
CA GLU A 136 5.79 1.62 -9.39
C GLU A 136 4.78 2.09 -8.34
N LEU A 137 5.22 2.29 -7.08
CA LEU A 137 4.37 2.84 -6.03
C LEU A 137 3.91 4.26 -6.36
N HIS A 138 4.84 5.09 -6.83
CA HIS A 138 4.56 6.48 -7.18
C HIS A 138 3.59 6.58 -8.36
N ASP A 139 3.86 5.88 -9.44
CA ASP A 139 3.04 5.90 -10.65
C ASP A 139 1.65 5.29 -10.38
N SER A 140 1.59 4.20 -9.60
CA SER A 140 0.30 3.63 -9.21
C SER A 140 -0.50 4.51 -8.26
N LEU A 141 0.16 5.26 -7.36
CA LEU A 141 -0.52 6.25 -6.52
C LEU A 141 -1.11 7.37 -7.38
N VAL A 142 -0.31 7.95 -8.30
CA VAL A 142 -0.76 9.02 -9.21
C VAL A 142 -1.93 8.55 -10.08
N ALA A 143 -1.85 7.34 -10.64
CA ALA A 143 -2.92 6.78 -11.46
C ALA A 143 -4.24 6.66 -10.69
N ARG A 144 -4.20 6.41 -9.38
CA ARG A 144 -5.40 6.33 -8.54
C ARG A 144 -6.08 7.66 -8.32
N PHE A 145 -5.33 8.76 -8.22
CA PHE A 145 -5.94 10.09 -8.18
C PHE A 145 -6.75 10.35 -9.45
N GLU A 146 -6.18 10.02 -10.62
CA GLU A 146 -6.90 10.14 -11.90
C GLU A 146 -8.09 9.19 -11.97
N ASP A 147 -7.94 7.94 -11.51
CA ASP A 147 -9.04 6.97 -11.48
C ASP A 147 -10.21 7.45 -10.62
N LEU A 148 -9.95 8.04 -9.45
CA LEU A 148 -10.99 8.63 -8.61
C LEU A 148 -11.62 9.87 -9.22
N ALA A 149 -10.84 10.73 -9.88
CA ALA A 149 -11.35 11.92 -10.56
C ALA A 149 -12.30 11.54 -11.72
N VAL A 150 -11.85 10.63 -12.60
CA VAL A 150 -12.67 10.07 -13.69
C VAL A 150 -13.90 9.37 -13.14
N SER A 151 -13.73 8.66 -12.01
CA SER A 151 -14.85 8.01 -11.37
C SER A 151 -15.90 9.03 -10.91
N LEU A 152 -15.49 10.08 -10.21
CA LEU A 152 -16.40 11.09 -9.70
C LEU A 152 -17.16 11.81 -10.84
N GLU A 153 -16.48 12.14 -11.94
CA GLU A 153 -17.12 12.69 -13.15
C GLU A 153 -18.09 11.70 -13.80
N GLY A 154 -17.72 10.41 -13.85
CA GLY A 154 -18.58 9.34 -14.35
C GLY A 154 -19.86 9.20 -13.53
N PHE A 155 -19.77 9.31 -12.20
CA PHE A 155 -20.94 9.35 -11.33
C PHE A 155 -21.85 10.54 -11.64
N SER A 156 -21.30 11.75 -11.80
CA SER A 156 -22.09 12.95 -12.11
C SER A 156 -22.88 12.78 -13.42
N LYS A 157 -22.25 12.27 -14.48
CA LYS A 157 -22.94 11.95 -15.75
C LYS A 157 -24.06 10.94 -15.54
N GLU A 158 -23.79 9.83 -14.85
CA GLU A 158 -24.80 8.78 -14.61
C GLU A 158 -25.97 9.28 -13.72
N TYR A 159 -25.71 10.21 -12.80
CA TYR A 159 -26.72 10.75 -11.90
C TYR A 159 -27.65 11.78 -12.57
N PHE A 160 -27.14 12.54 -13.54
CA PHE A 160 -27.87 13.65 -14.18
C PHE A 160 -28.27 13.43 -15.64
N GLU A 161 -27.83 12.34 -16.29
CA GLU A 161 -28.26 11.93 -17.65
C GLU A 161 -29.29 10.78 -17.64
N ASN A 162 -30.26 10.82 -18.58
CA ASN A 162 -31.37 9.87 -18.65
C ASN A 162 -31.03 8.57 -19.43
N VAL A 163 -31.17 7.44 -18.73
CA VAL A 163 -31.54 6.05 -19.10
C VAL A 163 -30.87 5.31 -20.28
N ASN A 164 -30.41 5.93 -21.36
CA ASN A 164 -30.08 5.17 -22.58
C ASN A 164 -28.66 4.56 -22.64
N GLU A 165 -27.76 4.83 -21.69
CA GLU A 165 -26.38 4.27 -21.67
C GLU A 165 -25.95 3.64 -20.33
N LYS A 166 -26.89 3.28 -19.46
CA LYS A 166 -26.64 2.88 -18.06
C LYS A 166 -25.76 1.62 -17.86
N GLU A 167 -25.62 0.76 -18.86
CA GLU A 167 -24.89 -0.51 -18.71
C GLU A 167 -23.38 -0.40 -18.93
N LYS A 168 -22.87 0.56 -19.71
CA LYS A 168 -21.43 0.66 -20.02
C LYS A 168 -20.66 1.60 -19.07
N SER A 169 -21.30 2.67 -18.58
CA SER A 169 -20.66 3.66 -17.69
C SER A 169 -20.57 3.19 -16.23
N SER A 170 -21.62 2.56 -15.72
CA SER A 170 -21.72 2.11 -14.33
C SER A 170 -20.71 1.01 -13.94
N PHE A 171 -20.23 0.25 -14.94
CA PHE A 171 -19.19 -0.76 -14.80
C PHE A 171 -17.79 -0.13 -14.67
N ASN A 172 -17.53 0.94 -15.43
CA ASN A 172 -16.22 1.59 -15.48
C ASN A 172 -15.92 2.40 -14.20
N PHE A 173 -16.90 3.14 -13.69
CA PHE A 173 -16.80 3.88 -12.43
C PHE A 173 -16.52 2.97 -11.22
N SER A 174 -17.37 1.95 -11.05
CA SER A 174 -17.29 1.04 -9.91
C SER A 174 -16.04 0.16 -9.96
N GLY A 175 -15.57 -0.20 -11.16
CA GLY A 175 -14.36 -0.99 -11.36
C GLY A 175 -13.10 -0.26 -10.89
N LYS A 176 -12.96 1.02 -11.24
CA LYS A 176 -11.84 1.87 -10.83
C LYS A 176 -11.78 2.07 -9.31
N CYS A 177 -12.90 2.43 -8.68
CA CYS A 177 -12.96 2.55 -7.22
C CYS A 177 -12.64 1.20 -6.52
N LYS A 178 -13.14 0.08 -7.05
CA LYS A 178 -12.84 -1.24 -6.50
C LYS A 178 -11.35 -1.60 -6.62
N SER A 179 -10.69 -1.21 -7.70
CA SER A 179 -9.23 -1.36 -7.86
C SER A 179 -8.46 -0.58 -6.79
N VAL A 180 -8.89 0.64 -6.48
CA VAL A 180 -8.33 1.46 -5.38
C VAL A 180 -8.54 0.76 -4.03
N LEU A 181 -9.73 0.21 -3.75
CA LEU A 181 -10.03 -0.47 -2.48
C LEU A 181 -9.15 -1.70 -2.23
N HIS A 182 -8.85 -2.48 -3.28
CA HIS A 182 -8.02 -3.68 -3.16
C HIS A 182 -6.51 -3.38 -3.16
N SER A 183 -6.11 -2.11 -3.11
CA SER A 183 -4.70 -1.73 -3.23
C SER A 183 -3.81 -2.09 -2.05
N LYS A 184 -4.39 -2.23 -0.86
CA LYS A 184 -3.66 -2.14 0.41
C LYS A 184 -2.45 -3.07 0.49
N THR A 185 -2.61 -4.32 0.09
CA THR A 185 -1.53 -5.31 0.15
C THR A 185 -0.42 -5.03 -0.88
N LYS A 186 -0.77 -4.47 -2.05
CA LYS A 186 0.21 -4.03 -3.06
C LYS A 186 1.00 -2.84 -2.54
N ASP A 187 0.32 -1.84 -1.96
CA ASP A 187 0.98 -0.62 -1.46
C ASP A 187 1.94 -0.94 -0.30
N GLU A 188 1.50 -1.78 0.66
CA GLU A 188 2.33 -2.20 1.78
C GLU A 188 3.57 -2.99 1.34
N SER A 189 3.45 -3.83 0.30
CA SER A 189 4.59 -4.61 -0.20
C SER A 189 5.58 -3.73 -0.99
N LEU A 190 5.08 -2.83 -1.84
CA LEU A 190 5.91 -1.88 -2.57
C LEU A 190 6.66 -0.92 -1.63
N VAL A 191 6.01 -0.39 -0.59
CA VAL A 191 6.66 0.46 0.42
C VAL A 191 7.77 -0.30 1.15
N ASN A 192 7.52 -1.57 1.49
CA ASN A 192 8.54 -2.39 2.12
C ASN A 192 9.74 -2.55 1.19
N PHE A 193 9.54 -2.87 -0.09
CA PHE A 193 10.64 -2.99 -1.06
C PHE A 193 11.37 -1.66 -1.29
N ALA A 194 10.64 -0.56 -1.47
CA ALA A 194 11.20 0.78 -1.64
C ALA A 194 12.08 1.22 -0.46
N SER A 195 11.77 0.78 0.76
CA SER A 195 12.60 1.08 1.94
C SER A 195 13.99 0.42 1.94
N TRP A 196 14.19 -0.61 1.11
CA TRP A 196 15.49 -1.24 0.90
C TRP A 196 16.22 -0.71 -0.32
N GLU A 197 15.62 0.17 -1.12
CA GLU A 197 16.26 0.65 -2.34
C GLU A 197 17.41 1.62 -2.00
N PRO A 198 18.59 1.48 -2.63
CA PRO A 198 19.62 2.51 -2.55
C PRO A 198 19.09 3.82 -3.12
N TRP A 199 19.76 4.93 -2.83
CA TRP A 199 19.43 6.20 -3.47
C TRP A 199 19.46 6.05 -5.00
N HIS A 200 18.32 6.37 -5.62
CA HIS A 200 18.17 6.48 -7.06
C HIS A 200 17.39 7.75 -7.42
N ALA A 201 17.67 8.29 -8.61
CA ALA A 201 17.11 9.50 -9.24
C ALA A 201 16.15 10.36 -8.38
N LYS A 202 14.88 9.96 -8.28
CA LYS A 202 13.79 10.76 -7.70
C LYS A 202 13.67 10.65 -6.17
N PHE A 203 14.27 9.63 -5.55
CA PHE A 203 14.02 9.27 -4.15
C PHE A 203 15.34 9.12 -3.38
N GLY A 204 15.49 9.87 -2.28
CA GLY A 204 16.66 9.80 -1.40
C GLY A 204 16.64 8.63 -0.41
N PHE A 205 17.76 8.42 0.30
CA PHE A 205 17.98 7.33 1.27
C PHE A 205 16.97 7.22 2.43
N CYS A 206 16.23 8.30 2.74
CA CYS A 206 15.27 8.35 3.86
C CYS A 206 13.97 9.01 3.43
N TYR A 207 13.43 8.53 2.30
CA TYR A 207 12.19 9.06 1.75
C TYR A 207 10.98 8.71 2.65
N PRO A 208 9.99 9.62 2.83
CA PRO A 208 8.90 9.45 3.78
C PRO A 208 7.79 8.49 3.28
N TRP A 209 8.13 7.21 3.08
CA TRP A 209 7.21 6.18 2.57
C TRP A 209 5.95 5.98 3.42
N GLY A 210 5.99 6.31 4.72
CA GLY A 210 4.82 6.28 5.59
C GLY A 210 3.69 7.22 5.14
N ILE A 211 4.04 8.34 4.48
CA ILE A 211 3.05 9.28 3.95
C ILE A 211 2.36 8.71 2.70
N TYR A 212 3.06 7.92 1.88
CA TYR A 212 2.45 7.20 0.75
C TYR A 212 1.39 6.21 1.20
N LEU A 213 1.63 5.50 2.31
CA LEU A 213 0.63 4.60 2.90
C LEU A 213 -0.59 5.38 3.37
N LYS A 214 -0.38 6.53 4.02
CA LYS A 214 -1.47 7.39 4.49
C LYS A 214 -2.31 7.96 3.33
N LEU A 215 -1.66 8.45 2.28
CA LEU A 215 -2.33 8.88 1.05
C LEU A 215 -3.13 7.74 0.41
N GLY A 216 -2.58 6.52 0.40
CA GLY A 216 -3.31 5.34 -0.04
C GLY A 216 -4.53 5.01 0.83
N GLU A 217 -4.48 5.27 2.14
CA GLU A 217 -5.65 5.16 3.04
C GLU A 217 -6.70 6.21 2.72
N ASP A 218 -6.31 7.48 2.60
CA ASP A 218 -7.21 8.59 2.26
C ASP A 218 -7.92 8.36 0.91
N LEU A 219 -7.19 7.89 -0.11
CA LEU A 219 -7.76 7.56 -1.42
C LEU A 219 -8.75 6.39 -1.34
N ARG A 220 -8.53 5.42 -0.45
CA ARG A 220 -9.48 4.33 -0.22
C ARG A 220 -10.73 4.82 0.47
N ASP A 221 -10.61 5.68 1.48
CA ASP A 221 -11.76 6.33 2.12
C ASP A 221 -12.60 7.11 1.09
N LEU A 222 -11.94 7.89 0.23
CA LEU A 222 -12.60 8.59 -0.88
C LEU A 222 -13.26 7.60 -1.86
N ALA A 223 -12.62 6.49 -2.19
CA ALA A 223 -13.22 5.45 -3.03
C ALA A 223 -14.48 4.84 -2.39
N ILE A 224 -14.52 4.68 -1.06
CA ILE A 224 -15.70 4.21 -0.33
C ILE A 224 -16.84 5.22 -0.45
N ILE A 225 -16.56 6.51 -0.19
CA ILE A 225 -17.57 7.58 -0.28
C ILE A 225 -18.10 7.66 -1.72
N ILE A 226 -17.21 7.66 -2.71
CA ILE A 226 -17.57 7.67 -4.12
C ILE A 226 -18.45 6.45 -4.46
N LEU A 227 -18.11 5.26 -3.97
CA LEU A 227 -18.92 4.06 -4.20
C LEU A 227 -20.27 4.10 -3.47
N SER A 228 -20.36 4.74 -2.30
CA SER A 228 -21.62 4.89 -1.55
C SER A 228 -22.61 5.81 -2.29
N LEU A 229 -22.12 6.79 -3.05
CA LEU A 229 -22.95 7.62 -3.95
C LEU A 229 -23.70 6.79 -4.99
N LYS A 230 -23.18 5.60 -5.37
CA LYS A 230 -23.92 4.66 -6.23
C LYS A 230 -25.21 4.14 -5.57
N GLY A 231 -25.24 4.06 -4.24
CA GLY A 231 -26.45 3.75 -3.48
C GLY A 231 -27.55 4.79 -3.71
N CYS A 232 -27.18 6.06 -3.87
CA CYS A 232 -28.12 7.15 -4.19
C CYS A 232 -28.69 7.05 -5.62
N LEU A 233 -28.04 6.33 -6.54
CA LEU A 233 -28.53 6.08 -7.91
C LEU A 233 -29.57 4.96 -7.98
N LYS A 234 -29.51 3.98 -7.07
CA LYS A 234 -30.21 2.68 -7.19
C LYS A 234 -31.49 2.55 -6.35
N SER A 235 -32.05 3.64 -5.84
CA SER A 235 -33.33 3.61 -5.12
C SER A 235 -34.40 2.84 -5.93
N PRO A 236 -34.90 1.67 -5.47
CA PRO A 236 -35.85 0.83 -6.21
C PRO A 236 -37.23 1.47 -6.44
N THR A 237 -37.44 2.70 -5.95
CA THR A 237 -38.73 3.37 -5.88
C THR A 237 -38.74 4.71 -6.61
N GLN A 238 -37.89 4.92 -7.63
CA GLN A 238 -37.96 6.10 -8.49
C GLN A 238 -38.54 5.76 -9.87
N PRO A 239 -39.88 5.89 -10.06
CA PRO A 239 -40.44 6.10 -11.38
C PRO A 239 -39.85 7.37 -12.00
N SER A 240 -39.77 7.35 -13.32
CA SER A 240 -39.26 8.35 -14.27
C SER A 240 -39.83 9.78 -14.12
N GLU A 241 -40.68 10.04 -13.13
CA GLU A 241 -41.39 11.29 -12.85
C GLU A 241 -40.73 12.14 -11.74
N SER A 242 -39.70 11.63 -11.05
CA SER A 242 -38.93 12.37 -10.01
C SER A 242 -37.94 13.42 -10.55
N ASN A 243 -37.93 13.65 -11.87
CA ASN A 243 -37.03 14.59 -12.55
C ASN A 243 -37.28 16.07 -12.20
N THR A 244 -38.45 16.42 -11.65
CA THR A 244 -38.83 17.81 -11.36
C THR A 244 -38.04 18.42 -10.18
N CYS A 245 -37.57 17.60 -9.24
CA CYS A 245 -36.83 18.07 -8.06
C CYS A 245 -35.30 18.15 -8.28
N ARG A 246 -34.76 17.44 -9.29
CA ARG A 246 -33.31 17.38 -9.57
C ARG A 246 -32.77 18.52 -10.44
N GLN A 247 -33.60 19.14 -11.27
CA GLN A 247 -33.15 20.20 -12.18
C GLN A 247 -32.55 21.45 -11.51
N PRO A 248 -33.11 22.01 -10.41
CA PRO A 248 -32.53 23.21 -9.79
C PRO A 248 -31.22 22.94 -9.03
N VAL A 249 -30.91 21.68 -8.73
CA VAL A 249 -29.71 21.26 -7.97
C VAL A 249 -28.63 20.67 -8.90
N LYS A 250 -28.96 20.42 -10.17
CA LYS A 250 -28.07 19.81 -11.16
C LYS A 250 -26.81 20.63 -11.42
N GLU A 251 -26.96 21.89 -11.84
CA GLU A 251 -25.82 22.74 -12.19
C GLU A 251 -24.86 22.98 -11.00
N PRO A 252 -25.34 23.32 -9.78
CA PRO A 252 -24.46 23.42 -8.61
C PRO A 252 -23.72 22.12 -8.30
N CYS A 253 -24.40 20.97 -8.35
CA CYS A 253 -23.77 19.69 -8.04
C CYS A 253 -22.76 19.23 -9.10
N GLU A 254 -23.03 19.46 -10.38
CA GLU A 254 -22.06 19.19 -11.45
C GLU A 254 -20.82 20.08 -11.30
N ALA A 255 -20.99 21.35 -10.94
CA ALA A 255 -19.88 22.27 -10.66
C ALA A 255 -19.06 21.81 -9.44
N ILE A 256 -19.71 21.38 -8.36
CA ILE A 256 -19.07 20.82 -7.17
C ILE A 256 -18.27 19.57 -7.52
N VAL A 257 -18.87 18.61 -8.23
CA VAL A 257 -18.20 17.38 -8.67
C VAL A 257 -17.00 17.69 -9.56
N ALA A 258 -17.14 18.60 -10.53
CA ALA A 258 -16.04 19.03 -11.38
C ALA A 258 -14.90 19.69 -10.58
N SER A 259 -15.24 20.49 -9.57
CA SER A 259 -14.26 21.12 -8.67
C SER A 259 -13.48 20.09 -7.84
N LEU A 260 -14.16 19.04 -7.35
CA LEU A 260 -13.57 17.95 -6.59
C LEU A 260 -12.70 17.04 -7.48
N ALA A 261 -13.17 16.72 -8.69
CA ALA A 261 -12.38 15.99 -9.67
C ALA A 261 -11.12 16.78 -10.09
N TRP A 262 -11.26 18.08 -10.31
CA TRP A 262 -10.11 18.96 -10.58
C TRP A 262 -9.12 18.97 -9.41
N THR A 263 -9.61 19.01 -8.17
CA THR A 263 -8.75 18.97 -6.97
C THR A 263 -7.94 17.67 -6.91
N LEU A 264 -8.57 16.52 -7.15
CA LEU A 264 -7.86 15.24 -7.21
C LEU A 264 -6.77 15.22 -8.28
N ARG A 265 -7.06 15.77 -9.47
CA ARG A 265 -6.07 15.87 -10.55
C ARG A 265 -4.93 16.81 -10.22
N GLU A 266 -5.20 17.97 -9.64
CA GLU A 266 -4.19 18.95 -9.27
C GLU A 266 -3.22 18.38 -8.20
N VAL A 267 -3.78 17.74 -7.17
CA VAL A 267 -3.01 17.06 -6.14
C VAL A 267 -2.19 15.90 -6.74
N GLY A 268 -2.80 15.08 -7.60
CA GLY A 268 -2.12 13.98 -8.29
C GLY A 268 -0.99 14.45 -9.21
N GLU A 269 -1.18 15.54 -9.95
CA GLU A 269 -0.17 16.13 -10.83
C GLU A 269 0.98 16.78 -10.04
N SER A 270 0.70 17.37 -8.87
CA SER A 270 1.73 17.84 -7.94
C SER A 270 2.63 16.69 -7.47
N ILE A 271 2.04 15.54 -7.08
CA ILE A 271 2.80 14.35 -6.71
C ILE A 271 3.62 13.87 -7.91
N LYS A 272 2.99 13.67 -9.06
CA LYS A 272 3.62 13.17 -10.30
C LYS A 272 4.83 14.00 -10.73
N LYS A 273 4.74 15.32 -10.59
CA LYS A 273 5.83 16.25 -10.94
C LYS A 273 6.80 16.48 -9.78
N MET A 274 6.52 15.94 -8.59
CA MET A 274 7.25 16.22 -7.34
C MET A 274 7.43 17.71 -7.10
N LYS A 275 6.34 18.47 -7.33
CA LYS A 275 6.29 19.92 -7.11
C LYS A 275 5.42 20.22 -5.92
N LYS A 276 5.81 21.22 -5.13
CA LYS A 276 4.97 21.66 -4.01
C LYS A 276 3.59 22.05 -4.52
N CYS A 277 2.57 21.55 -3.84
CA CYS A 277 1.20 21.87 -4.18
C CYS A 277 0.90 23.23 -3.57
N GLY A 278 0.28 24.16 -4.32
CA GLY A 278 -0.29 25.38 -3.75
C GLY A 278 -1.54 25.07 -2.93
N SER A 279 -1.47 24.08 -2.03
CA SER A 279 -2.61 23.52 -1.30
C SER A 279 -3.30 24.60 -0.47
N GLU A 280 -2.53 25.42 0.25
CA GLU A 280 -3.06 26.50 1.08
C GLU A 280 -3.59 27.68 0.25
N ASP A 281 -2.97 27.96 -0.90
CA ASP A 281 -3.25 29.15 -1.70
C ASP A 281 -4.41 28.96 -2.70
N THR A 282 -4.56 27.74 -3.25
CA THR A 282 -5.49 27.48 -4.37
C THR A 282 -6.51 26.40 -4.04
N ILE A 283 -6.08 25.27 -3.46
CA ILE A 283 -6.96 24.10 -3.27
C ILE A 283 -7.88 24.28 -2.07
N LEU A 284 -7.32 24.62 -0.91
CA LEU A 284 -8.06 24.75 0.33
C LEU A 284 -9.13 25.86 0.27
N PRO A 285 -8.87 27.05 -0.31
CA PRO A 285 -9.90 28.06 -0.53
C PRO A 285 -11.04 27.54 -1.43
N LYS A 286 -10.71 26.82 -2.50
CA LYS A 286 -11.69 26.26 -3.44
C LYS A 286 -12.56 25.19 -2.79
N LEU A 287 -11.98 24.30 -1.98
CA LEU A 287 -12.72 23.31 -1.18
C LEU A 287 -13.63 23.97 -0.14
N LYS A 288 -13.18 25.06 0.50
CA LYS A 288 -14.02 25.86 1.42
C LYS A 288 -15.19 26.50 0.69
N THR A 289 -14.99 27.04 -0.51
CA THR A 289 -16.07 27.57 -1.35
C THR A 289 -17.06 26.46 -1.71
N VAL A 290 -16.58 25.30 -2.14
CA VAL A 290 -17.42 24.12 -2.43
C VAL A 290 -18.23 23.69 -1.19
N ARG A 291 -17.62 23.67 -0.01
CA ARG A 291 -18.32 23.37 1.26
C ARG A 291 -19.41 24.40 1.55
N GLN A 292 -19.14 25.68 1.31
CA GLN A 292 -20.11 26.75 1.50
C GLN A 292 -21.28 26.64 0.51
N GLU A 293 -21.01 26.34 -0.76
CA GLU A 293 -22.04 26.09 -1.78
C GLU A 293 -22.90 24.88 -1.43
N LEU A 294 -22.30 23.77 -0.97
CA LEU A 294 -23.00 22.58 -0.47
C LEU A 294 -23.93 22.91 0.71
N SER A 295 -23.50 23.80 1.62
CA SER A 295 -24.30 24.22 2.77
C SER A 295 -25.51 25.09 2.42
N GLN A 296 -25.51 25.68 1.21
CA GLN A 296 -26.61 26.50 0.70
C GLN A 296 -27.64 25.69 -0.10
N ILE A 297 -27.34 24.42 -0.42
CA ILE A 297 -28.32 23.52 -1.06
C ILE A 297 -29.46 23.28 -0.05
N PRO A 298 -30.72 23.60 -0.38
CA PRO A 298 -31.83 23.51 0.55
C PRO A 298 -31.97 22.11 1.15
N GLY A 299 -31.99 22.04 2.48
CA GLY A 299 -32.26 20.81 3.22
C GLY A 299 -33.73 20.36 3.11
N PRO A 300 -34.05 19.15 3.61
CA PRO A 300 -35.39 18.55 3.50
C PRO A 300 -36.52 19.36 4.15
N SER A 301 -36.22 20.40 4.94
CA SER A 301 -37.21 21.28 5.56
C SER A 301 -37.89 22.27 4.60
N THR A 302 -37.41 22.39 3.36
CA THR A 302 -38.05 23.24 2.32
C THR A 302 -38.96 22.44 1.38
N PHE A 303 -38.89 21.10 1.40
CA PHE A 303 -39.75 20.22 0.61
C PHE A 303 -40.92 19.69 1.45
N GLY A 304 -42.12 19.78 0.87
CA GLY A 304 -43.41 19.73 1.56
C GLY A 304 -43.80 18.39 2.19
N THR A 305 -45.00 18.45 2.79
CA THR A 305 -45.62 17.53 3.75
C THR A 305 -46.14 16.21 3.14
N ASN A 306 -45.47 15.63 2.14
CA ASN A 306 -45.92 14.38 1.49
C ASN A 306 -44.91 13.22 1.67
N ASN A 307 -45.41 12.01 1.94
CA ASN A 307 -44.57 10.82 2.20
C ASN A 307 -43.65 10.42 1.00
N LEU A 308 -44.01 10.83 -0.23
CA LEU A 308 -43.19 10.61 -1.43
C LEU A 308 -41.99 11.57 -1.49
N GLU A 309 -42.23 12.86 -1.17
CA GLU A 309 -41.19 13.90 -1.06
C GLU A 309 -40.20 13.62 0.07
N ARG A 310 -40.65 12.94 1.13
CA ARG A 310 -39.81 12.52 2.26
C ARG A 310 -38.72 11.52 1.86
N THR A 311 -39.02 10.64 0.90
CA THR A 311 -38.07 9.61 0.44
C THR A 311 -37.04 10.19 -0.52
N ASP A 312 -37.47 11.08 -1.43
CA ASP A 312 -36.57 11.83 -2.32
C ASP A 312 -35.69 12.83 -1.55
N GLY A 313 -36.26 13.49 -0.52
CA GLY A 313 -35.52 14.37 0.39
C GLY A 313 -34.46 13.64 1.22
N LEU A 314 -34.70 12.38 1.60
CA LEU A 314 -33.72 11.56 2.31
C LEU A 314 -32.56 11.15 1.40
N GLY A 315 -32.85 10.81 0.14
CA GLY A 315 -31.82 10.49 -0.86
C GLY A 315 -30.92 11.69 -1.17
N LEU A 316 -31.52 12.89 -1.32
CA LEU A 316 -30.78 14.13 -1.52
C LEU A 316 -29.97 14.53 -0.27
N ALA A 317 -30.53 14.40 0.93
CA ALA A 317 -29.80 14.68 2.16
C ALA A 317 -28.59 13.75 2.36
N THR A 318 -28.76 12.46 2.08
CA THR A 318 -27.66 11.48 2.12
C THR A 318 -26.58 11.81 1.10
N PHE A 319 -26.99 12.21 -0.10
CA PHE A 319 -26.07 12.66 -1.16
C PHE A 319 -25.26 13.90 -0.75
N VAL A 320 -25.93 14.94 -0.23
CA VAL A 320 -25.26 16.17 0.25
C VAL A 320 -24.32 15.85 1.40
N TYR A 321 -24.73 14.98 2.34
CA TYR A 321 -23.88 14.54 3.45
C TYR A 321 -22.61 13.84 2.94
N SER A 322 -22.73 12.89 2.00
CA SER A 322 -21.56 12.22 1.41
C SER A 322 -20.66 13.17 0.63
N MET A 323 -21.22 14.19 -0.03
CA MET A 323 -20.43 15.23 -0.70
C MET A 323 -19.67 16.11 0.30
N VAL A 324 -20.30 16.48 1.41
CA VAL A 324 -19.61 17.22 2.50
C VAL A 324 -18.48 16.36 3.07
N GLU A 325 -18.75 15.10 3.39
CA GLU A 325 -17.73 14.15 3.89
C GLU A 325 -16.55 14.00 2.92
N MET A 326 -16.83 13.93 1.61
CA MET A 326 -15.81 13.88 0.57
C MET A 326 -14.94 15.14 0.55
N VAL A 327 -15.54 16.32 0.69
CA VAL A 327 -14.79 17.59 0.77
C VAL A 327 -13.85 17.59 1.97
N GLU A 328 -14.30 17.16 3.16
CA GLU A 328 -13.44 17.13 4.36
C GLU A 328 -12.25 16.18 4.16
N LYS A 329 -12.50 15.02 3.57
CA LYS A 329 -11.45 14.04 3.24
C LYS A 329 -10.48 14.58 2.19
N MET A 330 -10.94 15.34 1.20
CA MET A 330 -10.06 16.01 0.23
C MET A 330 -9.22 17.13 0.88
N GLU A 331 -9.75 17.85 1.87
CA GLU A 331 -8.97 18.83 2.63
C GLU A 331 -7.85 18.15 3.45
N GLU A 332 -8.14 17.00 4.07
CA GLU A 332 -7.13 16.20 4.78
C GLU A 332 -6.07 15.64 3.82
N LEU A 333 -6.51 15.08 2.69
CA LEU A 333 -5.64 14.56 1.64
C LEU A 333 -4.66 15.64 1.13
N ALA A 334 -5.16 16.84 0.83
CA ALA A 334 -4.33 17.96 0.37
C ALA A 334 -3.24 18.34 1.40
N LYS A 335 -3.58 18.33 2.70
CA LYS A 335 -2.59 18.55 3.77
C LYS A 335 -1.53 17.44 3.83
N HIS A 336 -1.90 16.18 3.62
CA HIS A 336 -0.94 15.08 3.59
C HIS A 336 0.00 15.15 2.38
N VAL A 337 -0.51 15.62 1.22
CA VAL A 337 0.34 15.86 0.05
C VAL A 337 1.30 17.01 0.26
N GLU A 338 0.87 18.08 0.92
CA GLU A 338 1.77 19.18 1.29
C GLU A 338 2.86 18.71 2.26
N GLN A 339 2.49 17.92 3.29
CA GLN A 339 3.46 17.28 4.19
C GLN A 339 4.43 16.36 3.43
N LEU A 340 3.94 15.65 2.41
CA LEU A 340 4.79 14.84 1.55
C LEU A 340 5.77 15.72 0.78
N GLY A 341 5.33 16.85 0.22
CA GLY A 341 6.20 17.76 -0.51
C GLY A 341 7.29 18.37 0.38
N GLN A 342 6.95 18.74 1.61
CA GLN A 342 7.90 19.28 2.58
C GLN A 342 8.96 18.26 3.00
N ARG A 343 8.57 17.02 3.30
CA ARG A 343 9.51 15.97 3.75
C ARG A 343 10.22 15.26 2.61
N GLY A 344 9.58 15.16 1.45
CA GLY A 344 10.09 14.53 0.23
C GLY A 344 11.00 15.46 -0.57
N GLY A 345 11.10 16.74 -0.21
CA GLY A 345 11.97 17.70 -0.89
C GLY A 345 11.46 18.11 -2.27
N PHE A 346 10.13 18.22 -2.43
CA PHE A 346 9.53 18.66 -3.69
C PHE A 346 9.99 20.08 -4.02
N SER A 347 10.28 20.30 -5.31
CA SER A 347 10.78 21.59 -5.83
C SER A 347 9.69 22.63 -5.96
#